data_AF-A0A7X6AYP8-F1
#
_entry.id   AF-A0A7X6AYP8-F1
#
_cell.length_a   1.000
_cell.length_b   1.000
_cell.length_c   1.000
_cell.angle_alpha   90.00
_cell.angle_beta   90.00
_cell.angle_gamma   90.00
#
_symmetry.space_group_name_H-M   'P 1'
#
loop_
_entity.id
_entity.type
_entity.pdbx_description
1 polymer ?
#
loop_
_entity_poly.entity_id
_entity_poly.type
_entity_poly.pdbx_seq_one_letter_code
_entity_poly.pdbx_strand_id
1 'polypeptide(L)'
;MTEGEEGLRKVTVDRSEGFGERLLGVLLDRAHEMPPQLIAPLIAEEVGRIGGRDVSILLQDYDQLILAPLPGMRLVVGEPERIDDSQAGRAFLSAAPVEHPQADGVRMFLPLLDGSDEVGVLAVTLNSVDDDDRRLLRRLAGLVADMLVTKNSYTDQFFQARRREPMTLAAEIQWSLLPPLTMITPQVAVAGILEPAYDVAGDSFDYALNDNILHMAVIDAMGHGLDAAVLATVAVGAYRHARRADVGLAELYMFMDTAIDEQFGPDHFVTAQMMRLDIGTGHLQWVNAGHPSPLLIRDHRVIQPLESPGTLPVGFGGAIPQVSEQELSRGDRILFFTDGLVEEHRAGDEPFGEERMLAFVDRAGCVGESVQEMVRGLSHALMRERGGVTTDDATLFLVEWCGGTTDRLVTVEV
;
A
#
# COMPACT_ATOMS: atom_id res chain seq x y z
N MET A 1 -68.81 -26.99 -25.40
CA MET A 1 -68.37 -26.12 -24.28
C MET A 1 -67.90 -27.04 -23.18
N THR A 2 -66.59 -27.21 -23.08
CA THR A 2 -65.91 -27.73 -21.90
C THR A 2 -64.47 -27.25 -22.00
N GLU A 3 -64.17 -26.29 -21.12
CA GLU A 3 -62.86 -25.71 -20.84
C GLU A 3 -61.89 -26.78 -20.31
N GLY A 4 -60.60 -26.51 -20.48
CA GLY A 4 -59.52 -27.32 -19.93
C GLY A 4 -58.17 -26.72 -20.29
N GLU A 5 -57.87 -25.56 -19.71
CA GLU A 5 -56.54 -24.95 -19.71
C GLU A 5 -55.54 -25.91 -19.03
N GLU A 6 -54.66 -26.54 -19.81
CA GLU A 6 -53.43 -27.12 -19.27
C GLU A 6 -52.44 -26.00 -18.98
N GLY A 7 -52.47 -25.55 -17.72
CA GLY A 7 -51.52 -24.60 -17.19
C GLY A 7 -50.08 -25.11 -17.34
N LEU A 8 -49.26 -24.30 -18.01
CA LEU A 8 -47.80 -24.37 -17.89
C LEU A 8 -47.45 -24.36 -16.41
N ARG A 9 -46.96 -25.48 -15.89
CA ARG A 9 -46.26 -25.52 -14.59
C ARG A 9 -45.06 -24.59 -14.70
N LYS A 10 -45.20 -23.39 -14.13
CA LYS A 10 -44.08 -22.50 -13.82
C LYS A 10 -43.09 -23.31 -12.99
N VAL A 11 -41.90 -23.54 -13.53
CA VAL A 11 -40.77 -24.11 -12.80
C VAL A 11 -40.49 -23.17 -11.64
N THR A 12 -40.74 -23.62 -10.41
CA THR A 12 -40.31 -22.91 -9.21
C THR A 12 -38.79 -22.98 -9.19
N VAL A 13 -38.13 -21.89 -9.56
CA VAL A 13 -36.68 -21.75 -9.35
C VAL A 13 -36.48 -21.74 -7.84
N ASP A 14 -35.81 -22.76 -7.34
CA ASP A 14 -35.34 -22.77 -5.96
C ASP A 14 -34.30 -21.67 -5.80
N ARG A 15 -34.66 -20.64 -5.04
CA ARG A 15 -33.80 -19.49 -4.68
C ARG A 15 -33.39 -19.57 -3.21
N SER A 16 -33.39 -20.76 -2.59
CA SER A 16 -32.89 -20.85 -1.22
C SER A 16 -31.40 -20.51 -1.23
N GLU A 17 -31.06 -19.32 -0.73
CA GLU A 17 -29.66 -18.92 -0.57
C GLU A 17 -28.91 -19.99 0.22
N GLY A 18 -27.69 -20.30 -0.21
CA GLY A 18 -26.79 -21.11 0.61
C GLY A 18 -26.53 -20.46 1.97
N PHE A 19 -26.07 -21.22 2.96
CA PHE A 19 -25.71 -20.64 4.26
C PHE A 19 -24.61 -19.57 4.14
N GLY A 20 -23.59 -19.82 3.30
CA GLY A 20 -22.55 -18.84 3.00
C GLY A 20 -23.05 -17.62 2.23
N GLU A 21 -24.07 -17.79 1.37
CA GLU A 21 -24.69 -16.68 0.63
C GLU A 21 -25.50 -15.78 1.57
N ARG A 22 -26.22 -16.35 2.53
CA ARG A 22 -26.86 -15.57 3.62
C ARG A 22 -25.83 -14.83 4.47
N LEU A 23 -24.72 -15.48 4.82
CA LEU A 23 -23.68 -14.89 5.67
C LEU A 23 -23.08 -13.62 5.02
N LEU A 24 -22.61 -13.78 3.79
CA LEU A 24 -21.97 -12.72 3.02
C LEU A 24 -23.02 -11.67 2.59
N GLY A 25 -24.23 -12.10 2.23
CA GLY A 25 -25.35 -11.22 1.88
C GLY A 25 -25.74 -10.29 3.02
N VAL A 26 -25.85 -10.79 4.25
CA VAL A 26 -26.14 -9.93 5.42
C VAL A 26 -25.07 -8.87 5.65
N LEU A 27 -23.80 -9.22 5.46
CA LEU A 27 -22.70 -8.26 5.59
C LEU A 27 -22.78 -7.19 4.49
N LEU A 28 -22.95 -7.61 3.23
CA LEU A 28 -23.07 -6.71 2.09
C LEU A 28 -24.29 -5.78 2.21
N ASP A 29 -25.45 -6.33 2.54
CA ASP A 29 -26.72 -5.59 2.67
C ASP A 29 -26.70 -4.58 3.82
N ARG A 30 -25.86 -4.79 4.84
CA ARG A 30 -25.76 -3.89 5.99
C ARG A 30 -24.56 -2.96 5.90
N ALA A 31 -23.53 -3.30 5.12
CA ALA A 31 -22.24 -2.60 5.12
C ALA A 31 -22.39 -1.11 4.79
N HIS A 32 -23.26 -0.74 3.84
CA HIS A 32 -23.39 0.66 3.40
C HIS A 32 -23.91 1.58 4.52
N GLU A 33 -24.88 1.11 5.32
CA GLU A 33 -25.47 1.87 6.43
C GLU A 33 -24.78 1.65 7.79
N MET A 34 -23.80 0.74 7.85
CA MET A 34 -23.19 0.36 9.13
C MET A 34 -22.31 1.46 9.72
N PRO A 35 -22.53 1.83 11.00
CA PRO A 35 -21.56 2.58 11.77
C PRO A 35 -20.28 1.76 12.01
N PRO A 36 -19.07 2.36 11.94
CA PRO A 36 -17.80 1.63 12.05
C PRO A 36 -17.65 0.80 13.34
N GLN A 37 -18.18 1.27 14.46
CA GLN A 37 -18.15 0.57 15.75
C GLN A 37 -18.96 -0.74 15.76
N LEU A 38 -19.83 -0.97 14.76
CA LEU A 38 -20.62 -2.20 14.64
C LEU A 38 -19.96 -3.27 13.77
N ILE A 39 -18.84 -2.96 13.09
CA ILE A 39 -18.10 -3.92 12.27
C ILE A 39 -17.64 -5.11 13.13
N ALA A 40 -16.91 -4.82 14.21
CA ALA A 40 -16.40 -5.80 15.16
C ALA A 40 -17.48 -6.77 15.73
N PRO A 41 -18.58 -6.28 16.35
CA PRO A 41 -19.59 -7.16 16.93
C PRO A 41 -20.39 -7.94 15.88
N LEU A 42 -20.53 -7.42 14.65
CA LEU A 42 -21.19 -8.14 13.56
C LEU A 42 -20.32 -9.29 13.06
N ILE A 43 -19.04 -9.06 12.81
CA ILE A 43 -18.10 -10.12 12.41
C ILE A 43 -18.09 -11.22 13.45
N ALA A 44 -17.99 -10.86 14.74
CA ALA A 44 -18.04 -11.84 15.81
C ALA A 44 -19.36 -12.64 15.84
N GLU A 45 -20.49 -12.02 15.51
CA GLU A 45 -21.79 -12.70 15.42
C GLU A 45 -21.85 -13.67 14.24
N GLU A 46 -21.45 -13.21 13.05
CA GLU A 46 -21.49 -13.98 11.82
C GLU A 46 -20.50 -15.17 11.89
N VAL A 47 -19.31 -14.97 12.47
CA VAL A 47 -18.37 -16.05 12.79
C VAL A 47 -18.95 -17.01 13.85
N GLY A 48 -19.68 -16.50 14.84
CA GLY A 48 -20.36 -17.32 15.84
C GLY A 48 -21.39 -18.27 15.22
N ARG A 49 -22.08 -17.86 14.15
CA ARG A 49 -23.07 -18.69 13.43
C ARG A 49 -22.44 -19.88 12.72
N ILE A 50 -21.15 -19.80 12.38
CA ILE A 50 -20.40 -20.91 11.77
C ILE A 50 -19.65 -21.76 12.83
N GLY A 51 -19.92 -21.53 14.12
CA GLY A 51 -19.27 -22.23 15.23
C GLY A 51 -17.88 -21.69 15.57
N GLY A 52 -17.50 -20.53 15.02
CA GLY A 52 -16.27 -19.84 15.36
C GLY A 52 -16.36 -19.05 16.67
N ARG A 53 -15.22 -18.87 17.31
CA ARG A 53 -15.08 -18.13 18.58
C ARG A 53 -13.73 -17.40 18.63
N ASP A 54 -13.54 -16.65 19.72
CA ASP A 54 -12.30 -15.93 20.04
C ASP A 54 -11.86 -14.95 18.93
N VAL A 55 -12.81 -14.30 18.26
CA VAL A 55 -12.55 -13.48 17.08
C VAL A 55 -11.66 -12.29 17.45
N SER A 56 -10.58 -12.08 16.71
CA SER A 56 -9.69 -10.92 16.83
C SER A 56 -9.44 -10.31 15.46
N ILE A 57 -9.37 -8.99 15.40
CA ILE A 57 -8.91 -8.25 14.22
C ILE A 57 -7.64 -7.56 14.65
N LEU A 58 -6.53 -7.85 13.96
CA LEU A 58 -5.23 -7.25 14.21
C LEU A 58 -4.89 -6.37 13.01
N LEU A 59 -4.59 -5.09 13.21
CA LEU A 59 -4.27 -4.13 12.16
C LEU A 59 -2.77 -3.83 12.15
N GLN A 60 -2.18 -3.69 10.97
CA GLN A 60 -0.78 -3.27 10.84
C GLN A 60 -0.56 -1.87 11.43
N ASP A 61 0.49 -1.68 12.22
CA ASP A 61 0.90 -0.35 12.65
C ASP A 61 1.55 0.46 11.52
N TYR A 62 1.92 1.72 11.79
CA TYR A 62 2.48 2.60 10.75
C TYR A 62 3.94 2.28 10.42
N ASP A 63 4.72 1.75 11.37
CA ASP A 63 6.09 1.26 11.15
C ASP A 63 6.15 -0.13 10.48
N GLN A 64 5.00 -0.79 10.29
CA GLN A 64 4.90 -2.15 9.74
C GLN A 64 5.66 -3.23 10.55
N LEU A 65 5.80 -3.03 11.85
CA LEU A 65 6.53 -3.92 12.77
C LEU A 65 5.61 -4.88 13.51
N ILE A 66 4.37 -4.46 13.80
CA ILE A 66 3.43 -5.22 14.63
C ILE A 66 2.00 -5.21 14.06
N LEU A 67 1.23 -6.20 14.49
CA LEU A 67 -0.21 -6.29 14.31
C LEU A 67 -0.88 -5.93 15.64
N ALA A 68 -1.52 -4.76 15.67
CA ALA A 68 -2.18 -4.21 16.84
C ALA A 68 -3.66 -4.64 16.90
N PRO A 69 -4.16 -5.16 18.04
CA PRO A 69 -5.54 -5.61 18.14
C PRO A 69 -6.52 -4.43 18.13
N LEU A 70 -7.51 -4.52 17.24
CA LEU A 70 -8.62 -3.58 17.16
C LEU A 70 -9.54 -3.76 18.38
N PRO A 71 -9.75 -2.74 19.22
CA PRO A 71 -10.72 -2.81 20.31
C PRO A 71 -12.14 -2.86 19.75
N GLY A 72 -12.97 -3.75 20.30
CA GLY A 72 -14.36 -3.86 19.87
C GLY A 72 -15.18 -4.81 20.74
N MET A 73 -16.49 -4.55 20.84
CA MET A 73 -17.40 -5.49 21.51
C MET A 73 -17.35 -6.86 20.83
N ARG A 74 -17.31 -7.92 21.63
CA ARG A 74 -17.23 -9.34 21.20
C ARG A 74 -15.93 -9.76 20.50
N LEU A 75 -14.94 -8.87 20.38
CA LEU A 75 -13.60 -9.26 19.97
C LEU A 75 -12.76 -9.65 21.19
N VAL A 76 -11.86 -10.60 20.98
CA VAL A 76 -10.75 -10.88 21.90
C VAL A 76 -9.66 -9.87 21.61
N VAL A 77 -9.39 -9.01 22.58
CA VAL A 77 -8.31 -8.02 22.54
C VAL A 77 -7.11 -8.62 23.29
N GLY A 78 -6.10 -9.02 22.53
CA GLY A 78 -4.84 -9.54 23.05
C GLY A 78 -3.77 -8.46 23.22
N GLU A 79 -2.51 -8.89 23.33
CA GLU A 79 -1.36 -8.01 23.17
C GLU A 79 -1.02 -7.86 21.68
N PRO A 80 -0.35 -6.76 21.26
CA PRO A 80 0.18 -6.65 19.90
C PRO A 80 1.16 -7.77 19.57
N GLU A 81 1.09 -8.27 18.33
CA GLU A 81 1.94 -9.37 17.84
C GLU A 81 2.98 -8.85 16.84
N ARG A 82 4.23 -9.34 16.88
CA ARG A 82 5.25 -8.96 15.87
C ARG A 82 4.92 -9.55 14.50
N ILE A 83 5.07 -8.77 13.44
CA ILE A 83 4.84 -9.26 12.07
C ILE A 83 5.88 -10.35 11.69
N ASP A 84 7.14 -10.19 12.08
CA ASP A 84 8.18 -11.16 11.70
C ASP A 84 8.19 -12.44 12.55
N ASP A 85 7.50 -12.46 13.70
CA ASP A 85 7.63 -13.54 14.70
C ASP A 85 6.29 -13.92 15.33
N SER A 86 5.26 -14.05 14.50
CA SER A 86 3.94 -14.54 14.94
C SER A 86 3.23 -15.33 13.84
N GLN A 87 2.24 -16.14 14.23
CA GLN A 87 1.40 -16.84 13.25
C GLN A 87 0.52 -15.87 12.45
N ALA A 88 0.03 -14.81 13.09
CA ALA A 88 -0.66 -13.73 12.43
C ALA A 88 0.26 -13.04 11.41
N GLY A 89 1.48 -12.70 11.82
CA GLY A 89 2.50 -12.11 10.97
C GLY A 89 2.89 -12.98 9.78
N ARG A 90 2.96 -14.31 9.94
CA ARG A 90 3.12 -15.24 8.81
C ARG A 90 1.96 -15.18 7.83
N ALA A 91 0.72 -15.09 8.32
CA ALA A 91 -0.46 -14.96 7.45
C ALA A 91 -0.47 -13.62 6.71
N PHE A 92 -0.03 -12.56 7.39
CA PHE A 92 0.16 -11.22 6.83
C PHE A 92 1.18 -11.26 5.69
N LEU A 93 2.45 -11.56 5.98
CA LEU A 93 3.56 -11.51 5.00
C LEU A 93 3.35 -12.43 3.78
N SER A 94 2.72 -13.60 3.97
CA SER A 94 2.51 -14.54 2.86
C SER A 94 1.24 -14.29 2.06
N ALA A 95 0.43 -13.28 2.42
CA ALA A 95 -0.91 -13.05 1.88
C ALA A 95 -1.77 -14.32 1.84
N ALA A 96 -1.57 -15.26 2.77
CA ALA A 96 -2.19 -16.57 2.77
C ALA A 96 -2.70 -17.00 4.15
N PRO A 97 -3.84 -17.72 4.24
CA PRO A 97 -4.32 -18.19 5.53
C PRO A 97 -3.35 -19.16 6.21
N VAL A 98 -3.17 -18.99 7.52
CA VAL A 98 -2.36 -19.89 8.36
C VAL A 98 -3.27 -20.60 9.36
N GLU A 99 -3.16 -21.92 9.42
CA GLU A 99 -3.87 -22.75 10.39
C GLU A 99 -2.92 -23.15 11.52
N HIS A 100 -3.34 -22.91 12.76
CA HIS A 100 -2.60 -23.28 13.95
C HIS A 100 -3.46 -24.21 14.83
N PRO A 101 -3.19 -25.53 14.81
CA PRO A 101 -3.90 -26.48 15.67
C PRO A 101 -3.65 -26.18 17.16
N GLN A 102 -4.72 -26.16 17.94
CA GLN A 102 -4.73 -25.96 19.39
C GLN A 102 -5.44 -27.12 20.09
N ALA A 103 -5.35 -27.20 21.42
CA ALA A 103 -5.97 -28.29 22.19
C ALA A 103 -7.51 -28.31 22.08
N ASP A 104 -8.10 -27.15 21.82
CA ASP A 104 -9.53 -26.89 21.81
C ASP A 104 -10.08 -26.51 20.42
N GLY A 105 -9.30 -26.71 19.35
CA GLY A 105 -9.72 -26.44 17.97
C GLY A 105 -8.56 -26.07 17.05
N VAL A 106 -8.87 -25.30 16.00
CA VAL A 106 -7.91 -24.74 15.05
C VAL A 106 -8.05 -23.23 15.04
N ARG A 107 -6.96 -22.52 15.36
CA ARG A 107 -6.87 -21.07 15.21
C ARG A 107 -6.50 -20.74 13.77
N MET A 108 -7.41 -20.11 13.07
CA MET A 108 -7.24 -19.62 11.71
C MET A 108 -6.78 -18.16 11.75
N PHE A 109 -5.72 -17.85 11.01
CA PHE A 109 -5.26 -16.48 10.74
C PHE A 109 -5.49 -16.20 9.26
N LEU A 110 -6.26 -15.17 8.95
CA LEU A 110 -6.71 -14.83 7.61
C LEU A 110 -6.23 -13.40 7.30
N PRO A 111 -5.43 -13.18 6.25
CA PRO A 111 -5.02 -11.84 5.87
C PRO A 111 -6.25 -11.01 5.45
N LEU A 112 -6.26 -9.75 5.86
CA LEU A 112 -7.25 -8.74 5.49
C LEU A 112 -6.70 -7.94 4.33
N LEU A 113 -7.06 -8.35 3.10
CA LEU A 113 -6.60 -7.75 1.86
C LEU A 113 -7.65 -6.80 1.29
N ASP A 114 -7.33 -5.51 1.16
CA ASP A 114 -8.11 -4.54 0.37
C ASP A 114 -7.39 -4.35 -0.97
N GLY A 115 -7.91 -4.99 -2.03
CA GLY A 115 -7.19 -5.14 -3.28
C GLY A 115 -5.87 -5.92 -3.09
N SER A 116 -4.75 -5.19 -3.02
CA SER A 116 -3.41 -5.75 -2.78
C SER A 116 -2.74 -5.18 -1.54
N ASP A 117 -3.42 -4.30 -0.80
CA ASP A 117 -2.91 -3.72 0.43
C ASP A 117 -3.29 -4.61 1.62
N GLU A 118 -2.29 -4.94 2.44
CA GLU A 118 -2.45 -5.81 3.60
C GLU A 118 -2.79 -4.95 4.83
N VAL A 119 -4.09 -4.82 5.12
CA VAL A 119 -4.57 -3.98 6.22
C VAL A 119 -4.30 -4.63 7.58
N GLY A 120 -4.26 -5.95 7.63
CA GLY A 120 -4.10 -6.70 8.87
C GLY A 120 -4.46 -8.18 8.77
N VAL A 121 -4.90 -8.76 9.88
CA VAL A 121 -5.24 -10.19 10.02
C VAL A 121 -6.51 -10.37 10.85
N LEU A 122 -7.45 -11.16 10.32
CA LEU A 122 -8.58 -11.70 11.07
C LEU A 122 -8.19 -13.05 11.66
N ALA A 123 -8.35 -13.21 12.97
CA ALA A 123 -8.06 -14.45 13.67
C ALA A 123 -9.33 -15.03 14.32
N VAL A 124 -9.59 -16.31 14.08
CA VAL A 124 -10.80 -17.02 14.53
C VAL A 124 -10.46 -18.43 14.98
N THR A 125 -11.07 -18.93 16.04
CA THR A 125 -10.93 -20.34 16.47
C THR A 125 -12.18 -21.13 16.10
N LEU A 126 -12.02 -22.28 15.41
CA LEU A 126 -13.10 -23.24 15.14
C LEU A 126 -12.76 -24.60 15.77
N ASN A 127 -13.77 -25.43 16.05
CA ASN A 127 -13.52 -26.78 16.59
C ASN A 127 -12.84 -27.71 15.56
N SER A 128 -13.17 -27.55 14.29
CA SER A 128 -12.59 -28.22 13.12
C SER A 128 -12.73 -27.30 11.92
N VAL A 129 -11.91 -27.50 10.88
CA VAL A 129 -11.92 -26.67 9.67
C VAL A 129 -11.96 -27.56 8.44
N ASP A 130 -13.05 -27.48 7.69
CA ASP A 130 -13.19 -28.12 6.38
C ASP A 130 -12.93 -27.13 5.23
N ASP A 131 -13.08 -27.60 3.99
CA ASP A 131 -12.82 -26.78 2.80
C ASP A 131 -13.88 -25.69 2.57
N ASP A 132 -15.10 -25.89 3.06
CA ASP A 132 -16.15 -24.87 3.00
C ASP A 132 -15.87 -23.75 3.99
N ASP A 133 -15.44 -24.07 5.21
CA ASP A 133 -14.99 -23.10 6.22
C ASP A 133 -13.83 -22.26 5.67
N ARG A 134 -12.82 -22.91 5.06
CA ARG A 134 -11.69 -22.21 4.43
C ARG A 134 -12.15 -21.23 3.36
N ARG A 135 -13.07 -21.63 2.48
CA ARG A 135 -13.59 -20.77 1.42
C ARG A 135 -14.39 -19.59 1.98
N LEU A 136 -15.24 -19.85 2.96
CA LEU A 136 -16.11 -18.86 3.56
C LEU A 136 -15.32 -17.81 4.35
N LEU A 137 -14.39 -18.26 5.19
CA LEU A 137 -13.55 -17.37 5.99
C LEU A 137 -12.66 -16.47 5.12
N ARG A 138 -12.15 -16.96 3.99
CA ARG A 138 -11.40 -16.12 3.04
C ARG A 138 -12.26 -15.00 2.45
N ARG A 139 -13.50 -15.31 2.05
CA ARG A 139 -14.44 -14.31 1.53
C ARG A 139 -14.84 -13.31 2.60
N LEU A 140 -15.07 -13.81 3.82
CA LEU A 140 -15.35 -12.96 4.98
C LEU A 140 -14.19 -12.01 5.25
N ALA A 141 -12.94 -12.50 5.27
CA ALA A 141 -11.76 -11.69 5.49
C ALA A 141 -11.62 -10.57 4.44
N GLY A 142 -11.88 -10.86 3.16
CA GLY A 142 -11.93 -9.82 2.11
C GLY A 142 -12.99 -8.76 2.38
N LEU A 143 -14.24 -9.15 2.67
CA LEU A 143 -15.29 -8.18 3.01
C LEU A 143 -14.96 -7.35 4.26
N VAL A 144 -14.31 -7.96 5.26
CA VAL A 144 -13.87 -7.24 6.46
C VAL A 144 -12.81 -6.21 6.10
N ALA A 145 -11.85 -6.54 5.24
CA ALA A 145 -10.84 -5.61 4.77
C ALA A 145 -11.49 -4.43 4.04
N ASP A 146 -12.36 -4.69 3.05
CA ASP A 146 -13.10 -3.67 2.29
C ASP A 146 -13.88 -2.74 3.23
N MET A 147 -14.55 -3.32 4.24
CA MET A 147 -15.31 -2.56 5.23
C MET A 147 -14.40 -1.71 6.12
N LEU A 148 -13.26 -2.22 6.57
CA LEU A 148 -12.30 -1.47 7.39
C LEU A 148 -11.75 -0.27 6.61
N VAL A 149 -11.33 -0.47 5.35
CA VAL A 149 -10.81 0.61 4.50
C VAL A 149 -11.88 1.63 4.17
N THR A 150 -13.03 1.18 3.67
CA THR A 150 -14.13 2.08 3.29
C THR A 150 -14.64 2.90 4.49
N LYS A 151 -14.61 2.33 5.70
CA LYS A 151 -15.11 2.99 6.91
C LYS A 151 -14.04 3.77 7.68
N ASN A 152 -12.76 3.65 7.30
CA ASN A 152 -11.65 4.35 7.94
C ASN A 152 -11.86 5.87 7.94
N SER A 153 -12.39 6.45 6.85
CA SER A 153 -12.66 7.89 6.78
C SER A 153 -13.81 8.38 7.67
N TYR A 154 -14.57 7.49 8.31
CA TYR A 154 -15.69 7.83 9.19
C TYR A 154 -15.38 7.65 10.68
N THR A 155 -14.20 7.13 11.03
CA THR A 155 -13.83 6.88 12.43
C THR A 155 -12.33 6.97 12.64
N ASP A 156 -11.94 7.55 13.78
CA ASP A 156 -10.55 7.54 14.22
C ASP A 156 -10.17 6.23 14.92
N GLN A 157 -11.11 5.30 15.14
CA GLN A 157 -10.84 4.07 15.92
C GLN A 157 -9.78 3.19 15.27
N PHE A 158 -9.79 3.07 13.94
CA PHE A 158 -8.81 2.25 13.23
C PHE A 158 -7.44 2.93 13.23
N PHE A 159 -7.43 4.25 12.98
CA PHE A 159 -6.24 5.08 13.10
C PHE A 159 -5.61 4.98 14.49
N GLN A 160 -6.41 5.11 15.56
CA GLN A 160 -5.97 5.00 16.95
C GLN A 160 -5.48 3.60 17.30
N ALA A 161 -6.11 2.55 16.78
CA ALA A 161 -5.67 1.17 17.03
C ALA A 161 -4.29 0.88 16.43
N ARG A 162 -3.98 1.47 15.25
CA ARG A 162 -2.70 1.33 14.55
C ARG A 162 -1.58 2.18 15.15
N ARG A 163 -1.90 3.26 15.87
CA ARG A 163 -0.90 4.14 16.50
C ARG A 163 -0.28 3.48 17.73
N ARG A 164 1.05 3.38 17.71
CA ARG A 164 1.85 2.91 18.85
C ARG A 164 2.47 4.08 19.60
N GLU A 165 2.70 5.17 18.90
CA GLU A 165 3.32 6.38 19.42
C GLU A 165 2.51 7.63 19.01
N PRO A 166 2.69 8.75 19.73
CA PRO A 166 2.23 10.04 19.24
C PRO A 166 2.82 10.30 17.84
N MET A 167 2.03 10.95 16.99
CA MET A 167 2.38 11.28 15.61
C MET A 167 2.43 12.79 15.55
N THR A 168 3.44 13.35 14.90
CA THR A 168 3.50 14.80 14.71
C THR A 168 2.41 15.26 13.76
N LEU A 169 2.07 16.55 13.81
CA LEU A 169 1.14 17.13 12.83
C LEU A 169 1.65 16.98 11.39
N ALA A 170 2.96 17.06 11.19
CA ALA A 170 3.59 16.87 9.88
C ALA A 170 3.34 15.45 9.36
N ALA A 171 3.56 14.43 10.20
CA ALA A 171 3.29 13.04 9.84
C ALA A 171 1.79 12.78 9.62
N GLU A 172 0.89 13.37 10.42
CA GLU A 172 -0.56 13.27 10.19
C GLU A 172 -0.98 13.86 8.83
N ILE A 173 -0.35 14.97 8.40
CA ILE A 173 -0.54 15.53 7.06
C ILE A 173 -0.01 14.57 5.99
N GLN A 174 1.22 14.07 6.14
CA GLN A 174 1.81 13.16 5.13
C GLN A 174 1.01 11.88 4.95
N TRP A 175 0.63 11.19 6.03
CA TRP A 175 -0.21 10.00 5.95
C TRP A 175 -1.56 10.24 5.28
N SER A 176 -2.09 11.46 5.38
CA SER A 176 -3.34 11.84 4.71
C SER A 176 -3.15 12.15 3.22
N LEU A 177 -1.92 12.42 2.78
CA LEU A 177 -1.60 12.72 1.38
C LEU A 177 -1.35 11.45 0.56
N LEU A 178 -0.77 10.42 1.15
CA LEU A 178 -0.30 9.24 0.44
C LEU A 178 -1.43 8.48 -0.28
N PRO A 179 -1.15 7.89 -1.46
CA PRO A 179 -2.00 6.83 -2.00
C PRO A 179 -1.92 5.57 -1.10
N PRO A 180 -2.69 4.50 -1.39
CA PRO A 180 -2.42 3.19 -0.79
C PRO A 180 -0.94 2.83 -0.92
N LEU A 181 -0.36 2.19 0.09
CA LEU A 181 1.08 1.90 0.08
C LEU A 181 1.43 0.83 -0.96
N THR A 182 0.47 -0.04 -1.29
CA THR A 182 0.66 -1.17 -2.20
C THR A 182 -0.45 -1.23 -3.25
N MET A 183 -0.10 -1.52 -4.49
CA MET A 183 -1.06 -1.92 -5.53
C MET A 183 -0.41 -2.99 -6.41
N ILE A 184 -1.06 -4.14 -6.54
CA ILE A 184 -0.60 -5.25 -7.38
C ILE A 184 -1.67 -5.53 -8.43
N THR A 185 -1.24 -5.49 -9.69
CA THR A 185 -2.04 -5.89 -10.84
C THR A 185 -1.25 -6.95 -11.63
N PRO A 186 -1.87 -7.66 -12.60
CA PRO A 186 -1.12 -8.61 -13.41
C PRO A 186 0.05 -8.01 -14.20
N GLN A 187 0.00 -6.72 -14.51
CA GLN A 187 0.97 -6.05 -15.38
C GLN A 187 1.99 -5.22 -14.61
N VAL A 188 1.65 -4.74 -13.42
CA VAL A 188 2.49 -3.87 -12.61
C VAL A 188 2.20 -4.04 -11.13
N ALA A 189 3.24 -3.97 -10.31
CA ALA A 189 3.15 -3.97 -8.86
C ALA A 189 3.91 -2.76 -8.30
N VAL A 190 3.37 -2.10 -7.29
CA VAL A 190 4.01 -0.99 -6.59
C VAL A 190 3.93 -1.21 -5.08
N ALA A 191 4.97 -0.79 -4.36
CA ALA A 191 4.99 -0.75 -2.90
C ALA A 191 5.80 0.45 -2.42
N GLY A 192 5.36 1.10 -1.34
CA GLY A 192 6.06 2.22 -0.73
C GLY A 192 6.09 2.14 0.80
N ILE A 193 7.09 2.77 1.39
CA ILE A 193 7.24 2.94 2.84
C ILE A 193 7.91 4.28 3.13
N LEU A 194 7.52 4.89 4.25
CA LEU A 194 8.09 6.14 4.76
C LEU A 194 8.57 5.89 6.18
N GLU A 195 9.77 6.34 6.47
CA GLU A 195 10.39 6.30 7.79
C GLU A 195 10.90 7.71 8.13
N PRO A 196 10.79 8.20 9.36
CA PRO A 196 10.09 7.58 10.48
C PRO A 196 8.57 7.74 10.34
N ALA A 197 7.81 6.67 10.51
CA ALA A 197 6.37 6.72 10.24
C ALA A 197 5.59 7.73 11.11
N TYR A 198 6.06 8.03 12.33
CA TYR A 198 5.38 8.92 13.28
C TYR A 198 5.86 10.39 13.24
N ASP A 199 7.01 10.65 12.62
CA ASP A 199 7.66 11.96 12.62
C ASP A 199 7.94 12.52 11.21
N VAL A 200 7.67 11.75 10.15
CA VAL A 200 7.87 12.14 8.74
C VAL A 200 7.23 13.49 8.40
N ALA A 201 7.92 14.30 7.59
CA ALA A 201 7.53 15.67 7.34
C ALA A 201 7.55 16.11 5.87
N GLY A 202 8.68 16.01 5.17
CA GLY A 202 8.89 16.54 3.82
C GLY A 202 8.70 15.51 2.71
N ASP A 203 8.94 14.24 3.01
CA ASP A 203 8.86 13.17 2.04
C ASP A 203 7.42 12.76 1.70
N SER A 204 7.18 12.50 0.41
CA SER A 204 5.94 11.94 -0.08
C SER A 204 6.15 11.16 -1.39
N PHE A 205 5.25 10.23 -1.67
CA PHE A 205 5.15 9.64 -3.01
C PHE A 205 3.69 9.60 -3.45
N ASP A 206 3.47 9.60 -4.77
CA ASP A 206 2.15 9.48 -5.35
C ASP A 206 2.17 8.65 -6.63
N TYR A 207 1.14 7.84 -6.83
CA TYR A 207 0.95 7.12 -8.08
C TYR A 207 -0.52 7.07 -8.48
N ALA A 208 -0.75 6.83 -9.77
CA ALA A 208 -2.05 6.45 -10.28
C ALA A 208 -1.87 5.65 -11.56
N LEU A 209 -2.63 4.55 -11.67
CA LEU A 209 -2.77 3.80 -12.91
C LEU A 209 -4.03 4.29 -13.63
N ASN A 210 -3.84 5.01 -14.73
CA ASN A 210 -4.92 5.49 -15.59
C ASN A 210 -4.80 4.79 -16.95
N ASP A 211 -5.79 3.96 -17.29
CA ASP A 211 -5.73 3.07 -18.46
C ASP A 211 -4.44 2.22 -18.46
N ASN A 212 -3.53 2.45 -19.41
CA ASN A 212 -2.25 1.75 -19.51
C ASN A 212 -1.07 2.60 -19.01
N ILE A 213 -1.30 3.77 -18.42
CA ILE A 213 -0.22 4.65 -17.98
C ILE A 213 -0.17 4.65 -16.45
N LEU A 214 0.91 4.11 -15.90
CA LEU A 214 1.27 4.28 -14.50
C LEU A 214 2.04 5.58 -14.35
N HIS A 215 1.43 6.56 -13.68
CA HIS A 215 2.08 7.79 -13.25
C HIS A 215 2.69 7.59 -11.87
N MET A 216 3.91 8.08 -11.66
CA MET A 216 4.65 7.94 -10.40
C MET A 216 5.38 9.24 -10.06
N ALA A 217 5.40 9.60 -8.79
CA ALA A 217 6.24 10.67 -8.28
C ALA A 217 6.79 10.32 -6.89
N VAL A 218 8.05 10.66 -6.64
CA VAL A 218 8.62 10.81 -5.29
C VAL A 218 9.01 12.27 -5.15
N ILE A 219 8.62 12.88 -4.03
CA ILE A 219 8.76 14.30 -3.73
C ILE A 219 9.38 14.42 -2.35
N ASP A 220 10.40 15.23 -2.24
CA ASP A 220 11.02 15.59 -0.98
C ASP A 220 11.02 17.12 -0.86
N ALA A 221 10.33 17.61 0.15
CA ALA A 221 10.16 19.03 0.40
C ALA A 221 11.22 19.57 1.34
N MET A 222 11.88 20.65 0.90
CA MET A 222 12.88 21.35 1.69
C MET A 222 12.36 21.74 3.08
N GLY A 223 13.23 21.61 4.07
CA GLY A 223 12.98 22.06 5.44
C GLY A 223 12.67 20.89 6.35
N HIS A 224 11.92 21.13 7.42
CA HIS A 224 11.53 20.07 8.34
C HIS A 224 10.19 20.40 9.02
N GLY A 225 9.53 19.38 9.56
CA GLY A 225 8.30 19.52 10.32
C GLY A 225 7.15 20.11 9.49
N LEU A 226 6.39 21.03 10.09
CA LEU A 226 5.12 21.49 9.51
C LEU A 226 5.29 22.24 8.18
N ASP A 227 6.34 23.06 8.05
CA ASP A 227 6.56 23.86 6.83
C ASP A 227 6.85 22.95 5.63
N ALA A 228 7.69 21.93 5.82
CA ALA A 228 7.96 20.90 4.81
C ALA A 228 6.68 20.12 4.44
N ALA A 229 5.86 19.76 5.43
CA ALA A 229 4.61 19.04 5.17
C ALA A 229 3.58 19.87 4.36
N VAL A 230 3.50 21.17 4.62
CA VAL A 230 2.64 22.08 3.84
C VAL A 230 3.18 22.25 2.42
N LEU A 231 4.50 22.37 2.27
CA LEU A 231 5.14 22.47 0.96
C LEU A 231 4.91 21.20 0.13
N ALA A 232 5.14 20.02 0.71
CA ALA A 232 4.85 18.72 0.10
C ALA A 232 3.36 18.59 -0.28
N THR A 233 2.44 19.06 0.58
CA THR A 233 0.99 19.08 0.28
C THR A 233 0.69 19.81 -1.03
N VAL A 234 1.27 21.00 -1.21
CA VAL A 234 1.07 21.81 -2.42
C VAL A 234 1.73 21.14 -3.63
N ALA A 235 2.94 20.59 -3.47
CA ALA A 235 3.63 19.87 -4.53
C ALA A 235 2.85 18.63 -5.02
N VAL A 236 2.40 17.77 -4.10
CA VAL A 236 1.56 16.60 -4.41
C VAL A 236 0.23 17.04 -5.04
N GLY A 237 -0.39 18.11 -4.53
CA GLY A 237 -1.59 18.70 -5.10
C GLY A 237 -1.40 19.18 -6.54
N ALA A 238 -0.30 19.88 -6.81
CA ALA A 238 0.05 20.38 -8.13
C ALA A 238 0.38 19.25 -9.10
N TYR A 239 1.15 18.25 -8.66
CA TYR A 239 1.42 17.01 -9.41
C TYR A 239 0.11 16.32 -9.82
N ARG A 240 -0.78 16.07 -8.85
CA ARG A 240 -2.08 15.42 -9.09
C ARG A 240 -2.98 16.25 -10.00
N HIS A 241 -2.95 17.58 -9.87
CA HIS A 241 -3.68 18.48 -10.76
C HIS A 241 -3.21 18.36 -12.21
N ALA A 242 -1.90 18.52 -12.44
CA ALA A 242 -1.30 18.40 -13.76
C ALA A 242 -1.54 17.00 -14.37
N ARG A 243 -1.37 15.93 -13.58
CA ARG A 243 -1.68 14.56 -14.00
C ARG A 243 -3.14 14.43 -14.48
N ARG A 244 -4.11 14.97 -13.72
CA ARG A 244 -5.53 14.91 -14.08
C ARG A 244 -5.91 15.81 -15.27
N ALA A 245 -5.09 16.82 -15.56
CA ALA A 245 -5.20 17.63 -16.76
C ALA A 245 -4.59 16.94 -18.01
N ASP A 246 -3.98 15.75 -17.85
CA ASP A 246 -3.38 14.95 -18.91
C ASP A 246 -2.30 15.69 -19.73
N VAL A 247 -1.58 16.60 -19.09
CA VAL A 247 -0.43 17.31 -19.69
C VAL A 247 0.78 16.40 -19.79
N GLY A 248 1.85 16.76 -20.54
CA GLY A 248 3.11 15.98 -20.58
C GLY A 248 3.99 16.15 -19.32
N LEU A 249 5.04 15.33 -19.13
CA LEU A 249 5.95 15.44 -17.97
C LEU A 249 6.65 16.80 -17.86
N ALA A 250 7.07 17.38 -18.99
CA ALA A 250 7.74 18.66 -18.98
C ALA A 250 6.80 19.81 -18.59
N GLU A 251 5.56 19.78 -19.05
CA GLU A 251 4.53 20.75 -18.67
C GLU A 251 4.08 20.54 -17.21
N LEU A 252 4.01 19.30 -16.75
CA LEU A 252 3.75 18.95 -15.35
C LEU A 252 4.80 19.58 -14.43
N TYR A 253 6.09 19.48 -14.78
CA TYR A 253 7.16 20.14 -14.01
C TYR A 253 6.94 21.65 -13.96
N MET A 254 6.70 22.30 -15.10
CA MET A 254 6.48 23.76 -15.15
C MET A 254 5.26 24.19 -14.32
N PHE A 255 4.20 23.38 -14.32
CA PHE A 255 3.01 23.63 -13.52
C PHE A 255 3.32 23.56 -12.02
N MET A 256 4.03 22.50 -11.59
CA MET A 256 4.45 22.38 -10.19
C MET A 256 5.37 23.53 -9.80
N ASP A 257 6.35 23.88 -10.64
CA ASP A 257 7.33 24.94 -10.39
C ASP A 257 6.62 26.29 -10.17
N THR A 258 5.67 26.63 -11.05
CA THR A 258 4.84 27.84 -10.91
C THR A 258 3.99 27.80 -9.63
N ALA A 259 3.37 26.66 -9.31
CA ALA A 259 2.52 26.54 -8.13
C ALA A 259 3.31 26.71 -6.82
N ILE A 260 4.55 26.22 -6.76
CA ILE A 260 5.42 26.40 -5.60
C ILE A 260 5.89 27.85 -5.48
N ASP A 261 6.39 28.45 -6.57
CA ASP A 261 6.86 29.85 -6.56
C ASP A 261 5.74 30.83 -6.19
N GLU A 262 4.54 30.68 -6.77
CA GLU A 262 3.40 31.56 -6.46
C GLU A 262 2.93 31.45 -4.99
N GLN A 263 3.03 30.27 -4.39
CA GLN A 263 2.53 30.01 -3.05
C GLN A 263 3.55 30.33 -1.94
N PHE A 264 4.84 30.07 -2.17
CA PHE A 264 5.88 30.16 -1.14
C PHE A 264 7.02 31.14 -1.48
N GLY A 265 7.12 31.58 -2.73
CA GLY A 265 8.20 32.43 -3.22
C GLY A 265 9.50 31.67 -3.54
N PRO A 266 10.54 32.39 -3.99
CA PRO A 266 11.68 31.81 -4.71
C PRO A 266 12.70 31.04 -3.85
N ASP A 267 12.55 31.09 -2.51
CA ASP A 267 13.46 30.43 -1.56
C ASP A 267 12.97 29.03 -1.14
N HIS A 268 11.81 28.59 -1.63
CA HIS A 268 11.24 27.28 -1.32
C HIS A 268 11.25 26.39 -2.56
N PHE A 269 11.68 25.16 -2.37
CA PHE A 269 11.70 24.18 -3.44
C PHE A 269 11.37 22.78 -2.94
N VAL A 270 10.99 21.92 -3.88
CA VAL A 270 10.92 20.48 -3.66
C VAL A 270 11.82 19.77 -4.66
N THR A 271 12.55 18.77 -4.21
CA THR A 271 13.16 17.81 -5.13
C THR A 271 12.07 16.84 -5.57
N ALA A 272 12.07 16.45 -6.84
CA ALA A 272 11.04 15.53 -7.34
C ALA A 272 11.54 14.62 -8.46
N GLN A 273 11.21 13.34 -8.37
CA GLN A 273 11.35 12.39 -9.45
C GLN A 273 9.97 12.07 -10.01
N MET A 274 9.68 12.45 -11.25
CA MET A 274 8.37 12.23 -11.90
C MET A 274 8.51 11.27 -13.07
N MET A 275 7.62 10.28 -13.16
CA MET A 275 7.69 9.23 -14.19
C MET A 275 6.32 8.86 -14.76
N ARG A 276 6.35 8.33 -15.99
CA ARG A 276 5.25 7.64 -16.66
C ARG A 276 5.75 6.33 -17.21
N LEU A 277 5.01 5.26 -16.97
CA LEU A 277 5.26 3.96 -17.55
C LEU A 277 4.02 3.51 -18.33
N ASP A 278 4.19 3.28 -19.63
CA ASP A 278 3.21 2.51 -20.39
C ASP A 278 3.35 1.03 -20.01
N ILE A 279 2.39 0.51 -19.23
CA ILE A 279 2.44 -0.87 -18.73
C ILE A 279 2.17 -1.91 -19.82
N GLY A 280 1.67 -1.49 -20.99
CA GLY A 280 1.46 -2.34 -22.16
C GLY A 280 2.75 -2.58 -22.95
N THR A 281 3.59 -1.55 -23.08
CA THR A 281 4.82 -1.61 -23.89
C THR A 281 6.10 -1.76 -23.05
N GLY A 282 6.11 -1.24 -21.83
CA GLY A 282 7.33 -1.08 -21.03
C GLY A 282 8.05 0.25 -21.28
N HIS A 283 7.47 1.17 -22.05
CA HIS A 283 8.07 2.48 -22.33
C HIS A 283 7.98 3.37 -21.09
N LEU A 284 9.14 3.64 -20.50
CA LEU A 284 9.32 4.51 -19.35
C LEU A 284 9.78 5.90 -19.79
N GLN A 285 9.16 6.93 -19.25
CA GLN A 285 9.55 8.33 -19.41
C GLN A 285 9.73 8.98 -18.04
N TRP A 286 10.73 9.85 -17.88
CA TRP A 286 10.95 10.55 -16.60
C TRP A 286 11.57 11.94 -16.72
N VAL A 287 11.36 12.72 -15.67
CA VAL A 287 12.05 13.99 -15.38
C VAL A 287 12.53 13.92 -13.92
N ASN A 288 13.82 14.14 -13.69
CA ASN A 288 14.38 14.29 -12.36
C ASN A 288 14.66 15.77 -12.09
N ALA A 289 13.91 16.36 -11.17
CA ALA A 289 14.05 17.75 -10.70
C ALA A 289 14.86 17.80 -9.40
N GLY A 290 16.16 17.50 -9.50
CA GLY A 290 17.12 17.60 -8.39
C GLY A 290 16.98 16.55 -7.30
N HIS A 291 16.32 15.42 -7.59
CA HIS A 291 16.12 14.29 -6.68
C HIS A 291 17.19 13.21 -6.89
N PRO A 292 17.45 12.29 -5.94
CA PRO A 292 18.27 11.11 -6.20
C PRO A 292 17.77 10.31 -7.41
N SER A 293 18.70 9.81 -8.24
CA SER A 293 18.34 9.03 -9.43
C SER A 293 17.85 7.63 -9.01
N PRO A 294 16.65 7.20 -9.42
CA PRO A 294 16.16 5.88 -9.05
C PRO A 294 16.96 4.78 -9.73
N LEU A 295 17.00 3.61 -9.11
CA LEU A 295 17.80 2.47 -9.57
C LEU A 295 16.96 1.53 -10.44
N LEU A 296 17.46 1.21 -11.62
CA LEU A 296 16.93 0.12 -12.43
C LEU A 296 17.50 -1.22 -11.94
N ILE A 297 16.62 -2.11 -11.55
CA ILE A 297 16.92 -3.47 -11.10
C ILE A 297 16.42 -4.46 -12.13
N ARG A 298 17.27 -5.38 -12.56
CA ARG A 298 16.92 -6.48 -13.48
C ARG A 298 17.56 -7.75 -13.00
N ASP A 299 16.81 -8.86 -13.05
CA ASP A 299 17.25 -10.16 -12.56
C ASP A 299 17.86 -10.06 -11.15
N HIS A 300 17.18 -9.27 -10.29
CA HIS A 300 17.56 -9.06 -8.89
C HIS A 300 18.91 -8.37 -8.68
N ARG A 301 19.40 -7.64 -9.69
CA ARG A 301 20.64 -6.88 -9.63
C ARG A 301 20.43 -5.45 -10.04
N VAL A 302 21.13 -4.53 -9.37
CA VAL A 302 21.14 -3.14 -9.83
C VAL A 302 21.95 -3.04 -11.11
N ILE A 303 21.31 -2.52 -12.17
CA ILE A 303 21.91 -2.37 -13.49
C ILE A 303 22.55 -1.01 -13.64
N GLN A 304 21.78 0.05 -13.35
CA GLN A 304 22.21 1.43 -13.48
C GLN A 304 21.24 2.37 -12.74
N PRO A 305 21.70 3.54 -12.29
CA PRO A 305 20.83 4.68 -12.01
C PRO A 305 20.14 5.18 -13.29
N LEU A 306 18.90 5.64 -13.17
CA LEU A 306 18.14 6.27 -14.25
C LEU A 306 18.46 7.76 -14.34
N GLU A 307 19.68 8.07 -14.79
CA GLU A 307 20.14 9.45 -14.92
C GLU A 307 19.29 10.26 -15.91
N SER A 308 19.13 11.56 -15.66
CA SER A 308 18.50 12.50 -16.60
C SER A 308 19.36 13.75 -16.79
N PRO A 309 19.12 14.53 -17.85
CA PRO A 309 19.66 15.88 -17.97
C PRO A 309 19.31 16.71 -16.72
N GLY A 310 20.24 17.57 -16.29
CA GLY A 310 20.07 18.39 -15.10
C GLY A 310 18.86 19.32 -15.22
N THR A 311 17.88 19.12 -14.34
CA THR A 311 16.72 20.00 -14.15
C THR A 311 16.77 20.54 -12.73
N LEU A 312 16.47 21.83 -12.55
CA LEU A 312 16.45 22.44 -11.22
C LEU A 312 15.31 21.85 -10.36
N PRO A 313 15.48 21.80 -9.03
CA PRO A 313 14.36 21.53 -8.14
C PRO A 313 13.15 22.42 -8.45
N VAL A 314 11.97 21.87 -8.20
CA VAL A 314 10.69 22.53 -8.47
C VAL A 314 10.54 23.71 -7.51
N GLY A 315 10.27 24.91 -8.05
CA GLY A 315 10.15 26.17 -7.31
C GLY A 315 11.25 27.17 -7.65
N PHE A 316 12.32 26.76 -8.34
CA PHE A 316 13.43 27.64 -8.70
C PHE A 316 13.28 28.40 -10.04
N GLY A 317 12.20 28.18 -10.81
CA GLY A 317 11.97 28.94 -12.04
C GLY A 317 12.89 28.49 -13.19
N GLY A 318 12.94 27.18 -13.43
CA GLY A 318 13.83 26.55 -14.41
C GLY A 318 13.41 26.66 -15.88
N ALA A 319 14.29 26.20 -16.77
CA ALA A 319 13.92 25.94 -18.16
C ALA A 319 13.02 24.70 -18.26
N ILE A 320 12.26 24.60 -19.35
CA ILE A 320 11.45 23.41 -19.64
C ILE A 320 12.38 22.17 -19.65
N PRO A 321 12.11 21.14 -18.84
CA PRO A 321 13.01 20.02 -18.70
C PRO A 321 12.97 19.11 -19.92
N GLN A 322 14.09 18.43 -20.16
CA GLN A 322 14.15 17.36 -21.15
C GLN A 322 13.62 16.06 -20.54
N VAL A 323 12.65 15.46 -21.22
CA VAL A 323 12.13 14.14 -20.84
C VAL A 323 13.12 13.07 -21.27
N SER A 324 13.51 12.21 -20.34
CA SER A 324 14.33 11.02 -20.58
C SER A 324 13.45 9.80 -20.79
N GLU A 325 13.92 8.81 -21.55
CA GLU A 325 13.13 7.64 -21.92
C GLU A 325 13.96 6.35 -21.91
N GLN A 326 13.32 5.22 -21.60
CA GLN A 326 13.93 3.89 -21.61
C GLN A 326 12.85 2.81 -21.83
N GLU A 327 13.22 1.76 -22.56
CA GLU A 327 12.39 0.56 -22.68
C GLU A 327 12.75 -0.42 -21.56
N LEU A 328 11.76 -0.79 -20.75
CA LEU A 328 11.90 -1.81 -19.73
C LEU A 328 11.82 -3.22 -20.33
N SER A 329 12.41 -4.17 -19.63
CA SER A 329 12.19 -5.61 -19.82
C SER A 329 11.23 -6.13 -18.77
N ARG A 330 10.45 -7.16 -19.10
CA ARG A 330 9.51 -7.75 -18.14
C ARG A 330 10.27 -8.26 -16.91
N GLY A 331 9.74 -7.96 -15.73
CA GLY A 331 10.36 -8.22 -14.43
C GLY A 331 11.33 -7.14 -13.98
N ASP A 332 11.58 -6.10 -14.79
CA ASP A 332 12.36 -4.95 -14.34
C ASP A 332 11.67 -4.26 -13.18
N ARG A 333 12.48 -3.83 -12.21
CA ARG A 333 12.04 -3.03 -11.08
C ARG A 333 12.73 -1.68 -11.07
N ILE A 334 12.04 -0.65 -10.60
CA ILE A 334 12.56 0.70 -10.41
C ILE A 334 12.45 1.01 -8.93
N LEU A 335 13.58 1.22 -8.27
CA LEU A 335 13.66 1.58 -6.86
C LEU A 335 13.95 3.08 -6.73
N PHE A 336 12.99 3.80 -6.19
CA PHE A 336 13.11 5.19 -5.81
C PHE A 336 13.46 5.27 -4.32
N PHE A 337 14.25 6.28 -3.98
CA PHE A 337 14.68 6.54 -2.61
C PHE A 337 14.97 8.02 -2.42
N THR A 338 14.81 8.52 -1.19
CA THR A 338 15.19 9.88 -0.80
C THR A 338 16.57 9.91 -0.17
N ASP A 339 17.14 11.11 -0.03
CA ASP A 339 18.51 11.33 0.45
C ASP A 339 18.70 10.94 1.92
N GLY A 340 17.68 11.05 2.78
CA GLY A 340 17.71 10.50 4.14
C GLY A 340 17.99 8.99 4.19
N LEU A 341 17.85 8.26 3.06
CA LEU A 341 18.28 6.87 2.95
C LEU A 341 19.79 6.66 2.73
N VAL A 342 20.49 7.63 2.16
CA VAL A 342 21.92 7.52 1.80
C VAL A 342 22.83 8.42 2.65
N GLU A 343 22.32 9.58 3.07
CA GLU A 343 23.07 10.60 3.81
C GLU A 343 23.11 10.35 5.31
N GLU A 344 22.24 9.49 5.84
CA GLU A 344 22.21 9.25 7.29
C GLU A 344 23.28 8.29 7.81
N HIS A 345 23.81 8.65 8.97
CA HIS A 345 24.84 7.91 9.69
C HIS A 345 24.84 8.24 11.18
N ARG A 346 25.23 7.26 12.01
CA ARG A 346 25.53 7.50 13.43
C ARG A 346 26.66 8.52 13.54
N ALA A 347 26.61 9.37 14.58
CA ALA A 347 27.66 10.34 14.84
C ALA A 347 29.03 9.65 15.01
N GLY A 348 29.91 9.77 14.01
CA GLY A 348 31.26 9.20 13.99
C GLY A 348 31.46 8.02 13.05
N ASP A 349 30.41 7.51 12.40
CA ASP A 349 30.49 6.48 11.36
C ASP A 349 30.46 7.10 9.95
N GLU A 350 30.98 6.38 8.95
CA GLU A 350 30.79 6.76 7.54
C GLU A 350 29.30 6.62 7.14
N PRO A 351 28.81 7.45 6.20
CA PRO A 351 27.49 7.29 5.59
C PRO A 351 27.18 5.84 5.26
N PHE A 352 25.90 5.44 5.42
CA PHE A 352 25.46 4.14 4.92
C PHE A 352 25.86 3.99 3.45
N GLY A 353 25.67 5.05 2.66
CA GLY A 353 26.24 5.20 1.34
C GLY A 353 25.50 4.38 0.29
N GLU A 354 25.48 4.91 -0.94
CA GLU A 354 24.83 4.29 -2.10
C GLU A 354 25.34 2.85 -2.33
N GLU A 355 26.63 2.60 -2.15
CA GLU A 355 27.23 1.27 -2.33
C GLU A 355 26.64 0.17 -1.42
N ARG A 356 26.29 0.48 -0.17
CA ARG A 356 25.71 -0.52 0.74
C ARG A 356 24.26 -0.80 0.41
N MET A 357 23.52 0.22 -0.04
CA MET A 357 22.16 0.06 -0.56
C MET A 357 22.15 -0.86 -1.77
N LEU A 358 23.05 -0.60 -2.74
CA LEU A 358 23.24 -1.44 -3.92
C LEU A 358 23.54 -2.90 -3.54
N ALA A 359 24.48 -3.10 -2.60
CA ALA A 359 24.83 -4.43 -2.12
C ALA A 359 23.67 -5.13 -1.37
N PHE A 360 22.81 -4.38 -0.69
CA PHE A 360 21.63 -4.95 -0.04
C PHE A 360 20.58 -5.38 -1.05
N VAL A 361 20.27 -4.54 -2.03
CA VAL A 361 19.34 -4.85 -3.13
C VAL A 361 19.77 -6.12 -3.87
N ASP A 362 21.06 -6.23 -4.19
CA ASP A 362 21.64 -7.41 -4.85
C ASP A 362 21.51 -8.71 -4.02
N ARG A 363 21.53 -8.60 -2.68
CA ARG A 363 21.34 -9.76 -1.78
C ARG A 363 19.87 -10.10 -1.60
N ALA A 364 19.02 -9.10 -1.40
CA ALA A 364 17.60 -9.25 -1.12
C ALA A 364 16.85 -9.86 -2.30
N GLY A 365 17.18 -9.46 -3.54
CA GLY A 365 16.51 -10.01 -4.71
C GLY A 365 16.76 -11.51 -4.97
N CYS A 366 17.74 -12.15 -4.32
CA CYS A 366 17.93 -13.60 -4.46
C CYS A 366 16.82 -14.45 -3.82
N VAL A 367 15.95 -13.86 -3.00
CA VAL A 367 14.77 -14.50 -2.40
C VAL A 367 13.55 -14.00 -3.17
N GLY A 368 12.68 -14.92 -3.61
CA GLY A 368 11.47 -14.58 -4.38
C GLY A 368 10.43 -13.82 -3.56
N GLU A 369 10.77 -12.59 -3.16
CA GLU A 369 9.98 -11.68 -2.34
C GLU A 369 9.15 -10.76 -3.24
N SER A 370 7.90 -10.56 -2.82
CA SER A 370 7.00 -9.56 -3.40
C SER A 370 7.59 -8.14 -3.29
N VAL A 371 7.08 -7.18 -4.08
CA VAL A 371 7.54 -5.79 -3.99
C VAL A 371 7.37 -5.20 -2.59
N GLN A 372 6.31 -5.57 -1.88
CA GLN A 372 6.00 -5.11 -0.53
C GLN A 372 7.00 -5.69 0.49
N GLU A 373 7.25 -7.00 0.44
CA GLU A 373 8.25 -7.65 1.30
C GLU A 373 9.65 -7.08 1.07
N MET A 374 10.03 -6.81 -0.18
CA MET A 374 11.32 -6.23 -0.52
C MET A 374 11.49 -4.82 0.05
N VAL A 375 10.51 -3.94 -0.15
CA VAL A 375 10.55 -2.55 0.36
C VAL A 375 10.57 -2.54 1.88
N ARG A 376 9.71 -3.33 2.52
CA ARG A 376 9.67 -3.47 3.98
C ARG A 376 10.98 -4.03 4.53
N GLY A 377 11.48 -5.10 3.91
CA GLY A 377 12.73 -5.76 4.28
C GLY A 377 13.93 -4.83 4.17
N LEU A 378 13.99 -4.03 3.09
CA LEU A 378 15.01 -3.00 2.88
C LEU A 378 14.93 -1.92 3.96
N SER A 379 13.76 -1.31 4.15
CA SER A 379 13.56 -0.27 5.19
C SER A 379 13.98 -0.78 6.57
N HIS A 380 13.45 -1.91 7.01
CA HIS A 380 13.71 -2.43 8.36
C HIS A 380 15.14 -2.91 8.55
N ALA A 381 15.81 -3.39 7.50
CA ALA A 381 17.23 -3.71 7.57
C ALA A 381 18.06 -2.43 7.74
N LEU A 382 17.76 -1.38 6.97
CA LEU A 382 18.42 -0.09 7.07
C LEU A 382 18.23 0.53 8.46
N MET A 383 17.01 0.52 8.99
CA MET A 383 16.73 0.98 10.35
C MET A 383 17.50 0.19 11.40
N ARG A 384 17.59 -1.14 11.27
CA ARG A 384 18.38 -1.99 12.18
C ARG A 384 19.87 -1.67 12.13
N GLU A 385 20.43 -1.48 10.94
CA GLU A 385 21.86 -1.13 10.77
C GLU A 385 22.18 0.26 11.33
N ARG A 386 21.25 1.22 11.26
CA ARG A 386 21.36 2.55 11.87
C ARG A 386 21.19 2.54 13.38
N GLY A 387 20.64 1.47 13.95
CA GLY A 387 20.38 1.34 15.38
C GLY A 387 19.01 1.79 15.84
N GLY A 388 18.04 1.87 14.93
CA GLY A 388 16.65 2.17 15.22
C GLY A 388 16.32 3.66 15.41
N VAL A 389 17.15 4.56 14.90
CA VAL A 389 16.89 6.01 14.91
C VAL A 389 17.20 6.59 13.54
N THR A 390 16.30 7.44 13.04
CA THR A 390 16.46 8.28 11.85
C THR A 390 16.25 9.73 12.31
N THR A 391 17.06 10.63 11.78
CA THR A 391 17.07 12.08 12.00
C THR A 391 16.45 12.87 10.84
N ASP A 392 16.25 12.20 9.71
CA ASP A 392 15.75 12.70 8.45
C ASP A 392 14.69 11.74 7.89
N ASP A 393 13.93 12.23 6.93
CA ASP A 393 12.90 11.46 6.25
C ASP A 393 13.53 10.51 5.23
N ALA A 394 13.08 9.26 5.23
CA ALA A 394 13.57 8.21 4.37
C ALA A 394 12.39 7.48 3.73
N THR A 395 12.21 7.68 2.44
CA THR A 395 11.17 7.06 1.65
C THR A 395 11.77 6.06 0.68
N LEU A 396 11.11 4.92 0.56
CA LEU A 396 11.40 3.90 -0.43
C LEU A 396 10.13 3.63 -1.22
N PHE A 397 10.23 3.66 -2.55
CA PHE A 397 9.12 3.32 -3.44
C PHE A 397 9.65 2.39 -4.53
N LEU A 398 9.03 1.24 -4.70
CA LEU A 398 9.44 0.20 -5.64
C LEU A 398 8.32 -0.08 -6.62
N VAL A 399 8.65 -0.09 -7.91
CA VAL A 399 7.72 -0.47 -8.98
C VAL A 399 8.30 -1.64 -9.75
N GLU A 400 7.53 -2.70 -9.95
CA GLU A 400 7.86 -3.84 -10.81
C GLU A 400 6.94 -3.86 -12.02
N TRP A 401 7.53 -3.87 -13.22
CA TRP A 401 6.79 -4.07 -14.45
C TRP A 401 6.77 -5.56 -14.85
N CYS A 402 5.65 -6.23 -14.57
CA CYS A 402 5.45 -7.64 -14.93
C CYS A 402 5.16 -7.83 -16.44
N GLY A 403 4.58 -6.80 -17.06
CA GLY A 403 4.08 -6.83 -18.42
C GLY A 403 2.91 -7.81 -18.63
N GLY A 404 2.47 -7.97 -19.89
CA GLY A 404 1.36 -8.86 -20.26
C GLY A 404 0.12 -8.09 -20.71
N THR A 405 -0.93 -8.83 -21.11
CA THR A 405 -2.23 -8.29 -21.52
C THR A 405 -3.28 -8.52 -20.45
N THR A 406 -4.06 -7.50 -20.14
CA THR A 406 -5.10 -7.45 -19.09
C THR A 406 -6.31 -8.36 -19.37
N ASP A 407 -6.42 -8.91 -20.59
CA ASP A 407 -7.57 -9.71 -21.06
C ASP A 407 -7.90 -10.92 -20.18
N ARG A 408 -6.97 -11.44 -19.37
CA ARG A 408 -7.21 -12.62 -18.52
C ARG A 408 -8.13 -12.36 -17.32
N LEU A 409 -8.22 -11.12 -16.80
CA LEU A 409 -9.05 -10.81 -15.63
C LEU A 409 -10.53 -10.56 -15.96
N VAL A 410 -10.85 -10.22 -17.20
CA VAL A 410 -12.22 -9.87 -17.63
C VAL A 410 -12.98 -11.11 -18.13
N THR A 411 -12.29 -12.20 -18.47
CA THR A 411 -12.91 -13.50 -18.73
C THR A 411 -13.33 -14.17 -17.42
N VAL A 412 -14.58 -13.91 -17.01
CA VAL A 412 -15.30 -14.84 -16.14
C VAL A 412 -15.59 -16.07 -16.98
N GLU A 413 -14.84 -17.17 -16.77
CA GLU A 413 -15.28 -18.47 -17.29
C GLU A 413 -16.62 -18.80 -16.61
N VAL A 414 -17.69 -18.76 -17.40
CA VAL A 414 -19.08 -19.03 -16.99
C VAL A 414 -19.30 -20.52 -16.75
#